data_AF-A0A957QKN1-F1
#
_entry.id   AF-A0A957QKN1-F1
#
_cell.length_a   1.000
_cell.length_b   1.000
_cell.length_c   1.000
_cell.angle_alpha   90.00
_cell.angle_beta   90.00
_cell.angle_gamma   90.00
#
_symmetry.space_group_name_H-M   'P 1'
#
loop_
_entity.id
_entity.type
_entity.pdbx_description
1 polymer ?
#
loop_
_entity_poly.entity_id
_entity_poly.type
_entity_poly.pdbx_seq_one_letter_code
_entity_poly.pdbx_strand_id
1 'polypeptide(L)'
;MIRYDAGETALRLRFPATYHEPLALAAAVDKVGGTLAPAGADYLLTLAGPPAQTGSQAAGIFATLQGVPLQDTIDLAAYRPAADPLVSCVILLTGNDHFAARFLIPSIIANSRDFPIEILVVFNGLWLDRALFGAVPILESDFGWVSQGYNAGAAAARGRYIAFFHDDCLLLTPDWIPRLLASLEAGAQAAAAAISRFDNDVATAKSVPLLIARARFAELGGYDTAYFVGYEDT
;
A
#
# COMPACT_ATOMS: atom_id res chain seq x y z
N MET A 1 6.53 -11.63 3.22
CA MET A 1 7.86 -11.00 3.26
C MET A 1 8.60 -11.33 1.97
N ILE A 2 8.78 -10.34 1.10
CA ILE A 2 9.57 -10.46 -0.13
C ILE A 2 11.05 -10.30 0.29
N ARG A 3 11.92 -11.27 -0.01
CA ARG A 3 13.36 -11.12 0.20
C ARG A 3 14.08 -11.33 -1.12
N TYR A 4 14.94 -10.37 -1.47
CA TYR A 4 15.95 -10.54 -2.51
C TYR A 4 17.24 -10.98 -1.83
N ASP A 5 17.73 -12.19 -2.13
CA ASP A 5 19.05 -12.62 -1.66
C ASP A 5 20.13 -11.88 -2.48
N ALA A 6 21.04 -11.18 -1.81
CA ALA A 6 22.07 -10.37 -2.46
C ALA A 6 23.00 -11.27 -3.32
N GLY A 7 22.95 -11.07 -4.64
CA GLY A 7 23.76 -11.83 -5.60
C GLY A 7 23.06 -13.02 -6.26
N GLU A 8 21.82 -13.34 -5.87
CA GLU A 8 21.04 -14.37 -6.56
C GLU A 8 20.22 -13.78 -7.71
N THR A 9 20.22 -14.46 -8.86
CA THR A 9 19.37 -14.18 -10.03
C THR A 9 17.92 -14.65 -9.84
N ALA A 10 17.49 -14.85 -8.59
CA ALA A 10 16.20 -15.44 -8.27
C ALA A 10 15.47 -14.67 -7.18
N LEU A 11 14.19 -14.40 -7.40
CA LEU A 11 13.26 -13.87 -6.41
C LEU A 11 12.58 -15.04 -5.70
N ARG A 12 12.67 -15.07 -4.37
CA ARG A 12 12.02 -16.08 -3.53
C ARG A 12 10.87 -15.47 -2.75
N LEU A 13 9.68 -16.04 -2.91
CA LEU A 13 8.44 -15.59 -2.28
C LEU A 13 7.84 -16.73 -1.48
N ARG A 14 7.56 -16.49 -0.19
CA ARG A 14 6.88 -17.44 0.67
C ARG A 14 5.38 -17.12 0.72
N PHE A 15 4.56 -18.10 0.38
CA PHE A 15 3.09 -18.01 0.41
C PHE A 15 2.56 -18.94 1.51
N PRO A 16 1.91 -18.41 2.56
CA PRO A 16 1.31 -19.28 3.57
C PRO A 16 0.15 -20.06 2.98
N ALA A 17 0.09 -21.38 3.22
CA ALA A 17 -0.97 -22.23 2.66
C ALA A 17 -2.37 -21.88 3.17
N THR A 18 -2.47 -21.12 4.26
CA THR A 18 -3.74 -20.66 4.82
C THR A 18 -4.47 -19.63 3.96
N TYR A 19 -3.78 -18.93 3.06
CA TYR A 19 -4.36 -17.82 2.30
C TYR A 19 -4.68 -18.13 0.84
N HIS A 20 -4.11 -19.19 0.29
CA HIS A 20 -4.26 -19.51 -1.13
C HIS A 20 -4.57 -20.99 -1.33
N GLU A 21 -5.59 -21.24 -2.16
CA GLU A 21 -5.87 -22.59 -2.63
C GLU A 21 -4.68 -23.08 -3.49
N PRO A 22 -4.11 -24.27 -3.21
CA PRO A 22 -2.87 -24.71 -3.85
C PRO A 22 -2.92 -24.78 -5.38
N LEU A 23 -4.06 -25.18 -5.96
CA LEU A 23 -4.21 -25.27 -7.42
C LEU A 23 -4.25 -23.88 -8.06
N ALA A 24 -4.91 -22.91 -7.43
CA ALA A 24 -4.93 -21.52 -7.89
C ALA A 24 -3.52 -20.90 -7.88
N LEU A 25 -2.75 -21.15 -6.82
CA LEU A 25 -1.37 -20.70 -6.70
C LEU A 25 -0.46 -21.33 -7.77
N ALA A 26 -0.54 -22.66 -7.95
CA ALA A 26 0.22 -23.35 -8.99
C ALA A 26 -0.11 -22.83 -10.39
N ALA A 27 -1.40 -22.67 -10.72
CA ALA A 27 -1.84 -22.16 -12.01
C ALA A 27 -1.37 -20.72 -12.28
N ALA A 28 -1.32 -19.86 -11.25
CA ALA A 28 -0.78 -18.51 -11.37
C ALA A 28 0.75 -18.53 -11.62
N VAL A 29 1.47 -19.41 -10.94
CA VAL A 29 2.93 -19.58 -11.10
C VAL A 29 3.30 -20.08 -12.50
N ASP A 30 2.55 -21.06 -13.02
CA ASP A 30 2.78 -21.62 -14.36
C ASP A 30 2.65 -20.56 -15.45
N LYS A 31 1.69 -19.64 -15.33
CA LYS A 31 1.47 -18.57 -16.32
C LYS A 31 2.67 -17.63 -16.48
N VAL A 32 3.45 -17.45 -15.42
CA VAL A 32 4.58 -16.50 -15.44
C VAL A 32 5.94 -17.20 -15.51
N GLY A 33 5.98 -18.54 -15.54
CA GLY A 33 7.22 -19.32 -15.64
C GLY A 33 8.03 -19.41 -14.34
N GLY A 34 7.36 -19.51 -13.19
CA GLY A 34 8.00 -19.74 -11.90
C GLY A 34 8.10 -21.22 -11.49
N THR A 35 8.74 -21.50 -10.36
CA THR A 35 8.70 -22.81 -9.71
C THR A 35 8.11 -22.70 -8.31
N LEU A 36 7.24 -23.62 -7.94
CA LEU A 36 6.59 -23.66 -6.63
C LEU A 36 6.96 -24.97 -5.93
N ALA A 37 7.48 -24.88 -4.70
CA ALA A 37 7.82 -26.04 -3.89
C ALA A 37 7.17 -25.94 -2.50
N PRO A 38 6.73 -27.05 -1.89
CA PRO A 38 6.33 -27.06 -0.49
C PRO A 38 7.49 -26.64 0.44
N ALA A 39 7.19 -25.84 1.46
CA ALA A 39 8.15 -25.34 2.44
C ALA A 39 7.53 -25.38 3.85
N GLY A 40 7.43 -26.58 4.42
CA GLY A 40 6.71 -26.80 5.68
C GLY A 40 5.20 -26.69 5.47
N ALA A 41 4.54 -25.80 6.21
CA ALA A 41 3.13 -25.46 6.03
C ALA A 41 2.89 -24.40 4.93
N ASP A 42 3.95 -23.89 4.31
CA ASP A 42 3.90 -22.85 3.30
C ASP A 42 4.31 -23.39 1.92
N TYR A 43 4.24 -22.51 0.91
CA TYR A 43 4.85 -22.71 -0.40
C TYR A 43 5.98 -21.70 -0.62
N LEU A 44 7.07 -22.16 -1.21
CA LEU A 44 8.18 -21.34 -1.68
C LEU A 44 8.12 -21.24 -3.20
N LEU A 45 7.80 -20.04 -3.70
CA LEU A 45 7.91 -19.68 -5.09
C LEU A 45 9.33 -19.18 -5.38
N THR A 46 9.93 -19.67 -6.45
CA THR A 46 11.20 -19.17 -7.00
C THR A 46 10.99 -18.70 -8.44
N LEU A 47 11.33 -17.44 -8.71
CA LEU A 47 11.30 -16.82 -10.04
C LEU A 47 12.75 -16.51 -10.46
N ALA A 48 13.22 -17.08 -11.56
CA ALA A 48 14.56 -16.83 -12.08
C ALA A 48 14.54 -15.69 -13.10
N GLY A 49 15.49 -14.76 -12.99
CA GLY A 49 15.67 -13.65 -13.92
C GLY A 49 16.15 -12.36 -13.25
N PRO A 50 16.44 -11.31 -14.03
CA PRO A 50 16.77 -10.00 -13.50
C PRO A 50 15.63 -9.44 -12.63
N PRO A 51 15.92 -8.59 -11.62
CA PRO A 51 14.94 -8.07 -10.66
C PRO A 51 13.71 -7.37 -11.28
N ALA A 52 13.85 -6.79 -12.46
CA ALA A 52 12.75 -6.18 -13.21
C ALA A 52 11.78 -7.24 -13.77
N GLN A 53 12.33 -8.30 -14.37
CA GLN A 53 11.54 -9.40 -14.91
C GLN A 53 10.83 -10.16 -13.79
N THR A 54 11.56 -10.57 -12.75
CA THR A 54 11.00 -11.31 -11.63
C THR A 54 9.98 -10.49 -10.85
N GLY A 55 10.15 -9.17 -10.81
CA GLY A 55 9.13 -8.22 -10.34
C GLY A 55 7.83 -8.29 -11.11
N SER A 56 7.90 -8.19 -12.44
CA SER A 56 6.74 -8.28 -13.32
C SER A 56 6.06 -9.66 -13.26
N GLN A 57 6.83 -10.75 -13.12
CA GLN A 57 6.28 -12.09 -12.94
C GLN A 57 5.56 -12.24 -11.59
N ALA A 58 6.18 -11.80 -10.48
CA ALA A 58 5.53 -11.77 -9.17
C ALA A 58 4.24 -10.96 -9.21
N ALA A 59 4.27 -9.81 -9.89
CA ALA A 59 3.11 -8.98 -10.13
C ALA A 59 1.99 -9.73 -10.87
N GLY A 60 2.33 -10.49 -11.91
CA GLY A 60 1.36 -11.31 -12.66
C GLY A 60 0.74 -12.44 -11.83
N ILE A 61 1.50 -13.02 -10.91
CA ILE A 61 0.99 -14.02 -9.96
C ILE A 61 -0.01 -13.38 -9.00
N PHE A 62 0.36 -12.28 -8.35
CA PHE A 62 -0.55 -11.56 -7.44
C PHE A 62 -1.81 -11.11 -8.18
N ALA A 63 -1.64 -10.56 -9.38
CA ALA A 63 -2.74 -10.16 -10.25
C ALA A 63 -3.70 -11.32 -10.52
N THR A 64 -3.17 -12.48 -10.91
CA THR A 64 -3.96 -13.69 -11.17
C THR A 64 -4.67 -14.20 -9.91
N LEU A 65 -3.97 -14.27 -8.78
CA LEU A 65 -4.53 -14.78 -7.52
C LEU A 65 -5.65 -13.91 -6.98
N GLN A 66 -5.56 -12.59 -7.19
CA GLN A 66 -6.56 -11.63 -6.73
C GLN A 66 -7.64 -11.34 -7.79
N GLY A 67 -7.52 -11.92 -8.99
CA GLY A 67 -8.45 -11.64 -10.09
C GLY A 67 -8.38 -10.20 -10.59
N VAL A 68 -7.21 -9.55 -10.49
CA VAL A 68 -7.00 -8.14 -10.86
C VAL A 68 -6.11 -8.03 -12.10
N PRO A 69 -6.33 -7.04 -12.98
CA PRO A 69 -5.44 -6.83 -14.11
C PRO A 69 -4.07 -6.36 -13.64
N LEU A 70 -3.01 -6.85 -14.30
CA LEU A 70 -1.69 -6.27 -14.15
C LEU A 70 -1.74 -4.83 -14.65
N GLN A 71 -1.38 -3.89 -13.79
CA GLN A 71 -1.30 -2.49 -14.22
C GLN A 71 0.01 -2.25 -14.97
N ASP A 72 -0.03 -1.30 -15.91
CA ASP A 72 1.18 -0.85 -16.60
C ASP A 72 2.21 -0.36 -15.59
N THR A 73 3.48 -0.65 -15.87
CA THR A 73 4.58 -0.17 -15.04
C THR A 73 4.61 1.36 -15.10
N ILE A 74 4.39 2.02 -13.96
CA ILE A 74 4.51 3.47 -13.86
C ILE A 74 5.95 3.81 -13.48
N ASP A 75 6.58 4.69 -14.27
CA ASP A 75 7.89 5.24 -13.94
C ASP A 75 7.76 6.29 -12.82
N LEU A 76 8.15 5.92 -11.60
CA LEU A 76 8.11 6.82 -10.45
C LEU A 76 9.13 7.97 -10.56
N ALA A 77 10.13 7.90 -11.43
CA ALA A 77 11.00 9.06 -11.72
C ALA A 77 10.27 10.14 -12.52
N ALA A 78 9.26 9.75 -13.31
CA ALA A 78 8.39 10.66 -14.05
C ALA A 78 7.21 11.19 -13.21
N TYR A 79 7.00 10.67 -12.00
CA TYR A 79 5.93 11.14 -11.11
C TYR A 79 6.06 12.63 -10.82
N ARG A 80 4.94 13.36 -10.93
CA ARG A 80 4.84 14.77 -10.55
C ARG A 80 3.59 14.95 -9.69
N PRO A 81 3.71 15.47 -8.45
CA PRO A 81 2.54 15.76 -7.65
C PRO A 81 1.74 16.91 -8.29
N ALA A 82 0.42 16.92 -8.09
CA ALA A 82 -0.39 18.06 -8.46
C ALA A 82 0.04 19.31 -7.68
N ALA A 83 0.01 20.48 -8.33
CA ALA A 83 0.37 21.74 -7.69
C ALA A 83 -0.62 22.13 -6.57
N ASP A 84 -1.91 21.88 -6.81
CA ASP A 84 -3.01 22.05 -5.85
C ASP A 84 -3.75 20.70 -5.72
N PRO A 85 -3.23 19.75 -4.91
CA PRO A 85 -3.84 18.44 -4.79
C PRO A 85 -5.20 18.52 -4.07
N LEU A 86 -6.20 17.79 -4.56
CA LEU A 86 -7.43 17.56 -3.82
C LEU A 86 -7.17 16.60 -2.66
N VAL A 87 -6.42 15.54 -2.91
CA VAL A 87 -6.10 14.47 -1.95
C VAL A 87 -4.60 14.30 -1.82
N SER A 88 -4.10 14.27 -0.59
CA SER A 88 -2.76 13.80 -0.26
C SER A 88 -2.83 12.34 0.16
N CYS A 89 -2.25 11.45 -0.63
CA CYS A 89 -2.14 10.02 -0.32
C CYS A 89 -0.88 9.79 0.53
N VAL A 90 -1.08 9.54 1.83
CA VAL A 90 -0.02 9.29 2.80
C VAL A 90 0.13 7.78 2.97
N ILE A 91 1.26 7.24 2.54
CA ILE A 91 1.60 5.81 2.64
C ILE A 91 2.57 5.64 3.79
N LEU A 92 2.17 4.89 4.82
CA LEU A 92 3.09 4.53 5.90
C LEU A 92 3.84 3.25 5.52
N LEU A 93 5.16 3.36 5.42
CA LEU A 93 6.04 2.32 4.89
C LEU A 93 6.87 1.66 5.99
N THR A 94 6.62 0.38 6.24
CA THR A 94 7.25 -0.45 7.27
C THR A 94 7.85 -1.72 6.66
N GLY A 95 8.77 -1.54 5.71
CA GLY A 95 9.58 -2.64 5.15
C GLY A 95 8.97 -3.36 3.93
N ASN A 96 7.86 -2.85 3.35
CA ASN A 96 7.31 -3.35 2.09
C ASN A 96 7.64 -2.42 0.90
N ASP A 97 8.86 -1.86 0.84
CA ASP A 97 9.27 -0.84 -0.15
C ASP A 97 9.13 -1.30 -1.60
N HIS A 98 9.56 -2.52 -1.92
CA HIS A 98 9.34 -3.12 -3.23
C HIS A 98 7.87 -3.28 -3.58
N PHE A 99 7.02 -3.63 -2.61
CA PHE A 99 5.60 -3.77 -2.88
C PHE A 99 4.96 -2.40 -3.11
N ALA A 100 5.25 -1.45 -2.22
CA ALA A 100 4.72 -0.10 -2.29
C ALA A 100 5.08 0.59 -3.62
N ALA A 101 6.36 0.52 -4.02
CA ALA A 101 6.84 1.15 -5.24
C ALA A 101 6.33 0.48 -6.52
N ARG A 102 6.15 -0.86 -6.53
CA ARG A 102 5.77 -1.59 -7.74
C ARG A 102 4.26 -1.81 -7.91
N PHE A 103 3.50 -1.73 -6.82
CA PHE A 103 2.08 -2.06 -6.82
C PHE A 103 1.22 -0.93 -6.27
N LEU A 104 1.39 -0.59 -4.99
CA LEU A 104 0.52 0.36 -4.32
C LEU A 104 0.54 1.73 -4.99
N ILE A 105 1.71 2.35 -5.14
CA ILE A 105 1.85 3.69 -5.72
C ILE A 105 1.34 3.71 -7.17
N PRO A 106 1.75 2.79 -8.07
CA PRO A 106 1.17 2.70 -9.40
C PRO A 106 -0.37 2.57 -9.38
N SER A 107 -0.92 1.78 -8.46
CA SER A 107 -2.37 1.61 -8.34
C SER A 107 -3.11 2.85 -7.88
N ILE A 108 -2.51 3.65 -7.00
CA ILE A 108 -3.05 4.96 -6.60
C ILE A 108 -3.07 5.89 -7.82
N ILE A 109 -1.96 5.97 -8.57
CA ILE A 109 -1.85 6.84 -9.74
C ILE A 109 -2.85 6.42 -10.83
N ALA A 110 -2.91 5.12 -11.15
CA ALA A 110 -3.76 4.59 -12.21
C ALA A 110 -5.26 4.79 -11.91
N ASN A 111 -5.65 4.67 -10.63
CA ASN A 111 -7.05 4.76 -10.20
C ASN A 111 -7.44 6.14 -9.65
N SER A 112 -6.59 7.16 -9.82
CA SER A 112 -6.90 8.54 -9.41
C SER A 112 -6.73 9.56 -10.54
N ARG A 113 -6.71 9.10 -11.81
CA ARG A 113 -6.40 9.92 -12.99
C ARG A 113 -7.28 11.16 -13.16
N ASP A 114 -8.52 11.09 -12.70
CA ASP A 114 -9.50 12.19 -12.82
C ASP A 114 -9.42 13.21 -11.67
N PHE A 115 -8.51 13.01 -10.71
CA PHE A 115 -8.39 13.84 -9.52
C PHE A 115 -6.95 14.32 -9.32
N PRO A 116 -6.74 15.59 -8.96
CA PRO A 116 -5.40 16.07 -8.63
C PRO A 116 -4.98 15.46 -7.29
N ILE A 117 -3.89 14.69 -7.30
CA ILE A 117 -3.36 14.05 -6.10
C ILE A 117 -1.89 14.38 -5.88
N GLU A 118 -1.45 14.24 -4.64
CA GLU A 118 -0.04 14.04 -4.31
C GLU A 118 0.13 12.73 -3.53
N ILE A 119 1.33 12.15 -3.59
CA ILE A 119 1.69 10.93 -2.87
C ILE A 119 2.89 11.25 -2.00
N LEU A 120 2.79 10.90 -0.72
CA LEU A 120 3.84 11.03 0.28
C LEU A 120 4.10 9.67 0.88
N VAL A 121 5.36 9.25 0.93
CA VAL A 121 5.78 8.05 1.66
C VAL A 121 6.32 8.49 3.00
N VAL A 122 5.84 7.91 4.09
CA VAL A 122 6.41 8.08 5.43
C VAL A 122 7.09 6.78 5.81
N PHE A 123 8.41 6.80 5.81
CA PHE A 123 9.20 5.65 6.20
C PHE A 123 9.24 5.50 7.73
N ASN A 124 8.74 4.37 8.21
CA ASN A 124 8.65 3.97 9.61
C ASN A 124 9.31 2.59 9.83
N GLY A 125 10.27 2.21 8.97
CA GLY A 125 10.93 0.90 8.98
C GLY A 125 12.36 0.93 9.49
N LEU A 126 13.03 -0.23 9.44
CA LEU A 126 14.45 -0.37 9.78
C LEU A 126 15.37 -0.27 8.55
N TRP A 127 14.84 -0.52 7.35
CA TRP A 127 15.58 -0.46 6.10
C TRP A 127 14.69 0.00 4.94
N LEU A 128 15.28 0.73 3.99
CA LEU A 128 14.60 1.33 2.85
C LEU A 128 15.53 1.41 1.64
N ASP A 129 15.13 0.85 0.50
CA ASP A 129 15.70 1.20 -0.79
C ASP A 129 15.00 2.44 -1.38
N ARG A 130 15.58 3.62 -1.12
CA ARG A 130 15.06 4.90 -1.62
C ARG A 130 15.03 4.99 -3.15
N ALA A 131 15.91 4.26 -3.84
CA ALA A 131 16.00 4.34 -5.29
C ALA A 131 14.73 3.84 -5.98
N LEU A 132 13.96 2.98 -5.31
CA LEU A 132 12.69 2.45 -5.82
C LEU A 132 11.61 3.53 -6.01
N PHE A 133 11.68 4.63 -5.26
CA PHE A 133 10.61 5.63 -5.20
C PHE A 133 10.80 6.80 -6.18
N GLY A 134 11.94 6.87 -6.89
CA GLY A 134 12.19 7.89 -7.90
C GLY A 134 11.98 9.31 -7.38
N ALA A 135 10.98 10.01 -7.90
CA ALA A 135 10.64 11.39 -7.52
C ALA A 135 9.60 11.50 -6.39
N VAL A 136 9.09 10.40 -5.86
CA VAL A 136 8.09 10.41 -4.78
C VAL A 136 8.76 10.88 -3.47
N PRO A 137 8.24 11.91 -2.79
CA PRO A 137 8.79 12.38 -1.52
C PRO A 137 8.74 11.29 -0.43
N ILE A 138 9.82 11.20 0.35
CA ILE A 138 9.94 10.32 1.50
C ILE A 138 10.20 11.16 2.75
N LEU A 139 9.37 10.98 3.77
CA LEU A 139 9.50 11.55 5.11
C LEU A 139 9.96 10.45 6.07
N GLU A 140 10.75 10.83 7.07
CA GLU A 140 11.20 9.90 8.11
C GLU A 140 10.29 9.95 9.33
N SER A 141 10.14 8.81 10.01
CA SER A 141 9.44 8.66 11.27
C SER A 141 10.10 7.59 12.13
N ASP A 142 9.91 7.66 13.45
CA ASP A 142 10.51 6.71 14.39
C ASP A 142 9.88 5.32 14.27
N PHE A 143 10.72 4.31 14.05
CA PHE A 143 10.31 2.92 13.87
C PHE A 143 9.31 2.44 14.94
N GLY A 144 8.19 1.87 14.49
CA GLY A 144 7.13 1.30 15.33
C GLY A 144 6.11 2.32 15.85
N TRP A 145 6.34 3.62 15.64
CA TRP A 145 5.41 4.68 15.99
C TRP A 145 4.50 5.05 14.81
N VAL A 146 3.64 4.11 14.44
CA VAL A 146 2.70 4.20 13.30
C VAL A 146 1.88 5.50 13.34
N SER A 147 1.27 5.82 14.48
CA SER A 147 0.52 7.07 14.70
C SER A 147 1.36 8.32 14.43
N GLN A 148 2.63 8.33 14.86
CA GLN A 148 3.52 9.46 14.62
C GLN A 148 3.89 9.58 13.14
N GLY A 149 4.08 8.45 12.46
CA GLY A 149 4.30 8.44 11.01
C GLY A 149 3.12 9.02 10.23
N TYR A 150 1.89 8.60 10.56
CA TYR A 150 0.72 9.20 9.94
C TYR A 150 0.58 10.69 10.23
N ASN A 151 0.84 11.12 11.47
CA ASN A 151 0.83 12.54 11.81
C ASN A 151 1.89 13.34 11.04
N ALA A 152 3.10 12.79 10.85
CA ALA A 152 4.14 13.42 10.05
C ALA A 152 3.72 13.58 8.58
N GLY A 153 3.11 12.55 8.00
CA GLY A 153 2.56 12.61 6.64
C GLY A 153 1.43 13.62 6.51
N ALA A 154 0.51 13.63 7.48
CA ALA A 154 -0.61 14.58 7.54
C ALA A 154 -0.13 16.04 7.67
N ALA A 155 0.94 16.28 8.44
CA ALA A 155 1.53 17.61 8.59
C ALA A 155 2.18 18.11 7.28
N ALA A 156 2.74 17.21 6.48
CA ALA A 156 3.32 17.54 5.18
C ALA A 156 2.29 17.62 4.03
N ALA A 157 1.09 17.08 4.23
CA ALA A 157 0.02 17.05 3.25
C ALA A 157 -0.49 18.46 2.90
N ARG A 158 -0.55 18.74 1.59
CA ARG A 158 -1.11 19.99 1.03
C ARG A 158 -2.57 19.85 0.62
N GLY A 159 -3.04 18.63 0.43
CA GLY A 159 -4.37 18.32 -0.07
C GLY A 159 -5.49 18.79 0.84
N ARG A 160 -6.67 19.06 0.27
CA ARG A 160 -7.88 19.35 1.05
C ARG A 160 -8.27 18.15 1.91
N TYR A 161 -8.07 16.95 1.38
CA TYR A 161 -8.30 15.69 2.06
C TYR A 161 -6.98 14.92 2.20
N ILE A 162 -6.89 14.09 3.22
CA ILE A 162 -5.80 13.14 3.43
C ILE A 162 -6.38 11.74 3.28
N ALA A 163 -5.71 10.91 2.48
CA ALA A 163 -5.98 9.48 2.39
C ALA A 163 -4.80 8.71 2.98
N PHE A 164 -5.04 7.97 4.06
CA PHE A 164 -4.02 7.12 4.70
C PHE A 164 -4.03 5.72 4.11
N PHE A 165 -2.85 5.20 3.82
CA PHE A 165 -2.61 3.87 3.26
C PHE A 165 -1.60 3.10 4.12
N HIS A 166 -1.84 1.81 4.33
CA HIS A 166 -0.79 0.83 4.64
C HIS A 166 0.03 0.53 3.38
N ASP A 167 1.26 0.07 3.55
CA ASP A 167 2.19 -0.25 2.45
C ASP A 167 1.94 -1.61 1.78
N ASP A 168 0.93 -2.35 2.23
CA ASP A 168 0.59 -3.70 1.79
C ASP A 168 -0.80 -3.82 1.12
N CYS A 169 -1.42 -2.70 0.76
CA CYS A 169 -2.71 -2.70 0.05
C CYS A 169 -2.57 -2.44 -1.46
N LEU A 170 -3.64 -2.73 -2.20
CA LEU A 170 -3.75 -2.48 -3.64
C LEU A 170 -5.06 -1.75 -3.95
N LEU A 171 -4.97 -0.63 -4.66
CA LEU A 171 -6.15 0.16 -5.02
C LEU A 171 -6.65 -0.24 -6.40
N LEU A 172 -7.86 -0.79 -6.46
CA LEU A 172 -8.39 -1.41 -7.69
C LEU A 172 -9.55 -0.65 -8.31
N THR A 173 -10.09 0.31 -7.57
CA THR A 173 -11.38 0.92 -7.84
C THR A 173 -11.15 2.36 -8.29
N PRO A 174 -11.37 2.71 -9.57
CA PRO A 174 -11.07 4.05 -10.10
C PRO A 174 -11.99 5.14 -9.53
N ASP A 175 -13.16 4.76 -8.98
CA ASP A 175 -14.11 5.68 -8.33
C ASP A 175 -13.96 5.70 -6.79
N TRP A 176 -12.80 5.32 -6.25
CA TRP A 176 -12.56 5.33 -4.79
C TRP A 176 -12.69 6.72 -4.16
N ILE A 177 -12.13 7.76 -4.80
CA ILE A 177 -12.20 9.15 -4.29
C ILE A 177 -13.65 9.63 -4.20
N PRO A 178 -14.45 9.64 -5.29
CA PRO A 178 -15.82 10.14 -5.21
C PRO A 178 -16.69 9.31 -4.24
N ARG A 179 -16.47 8.00 -4.11
CA ARG A 179 -17.18 7.17 -3.12
C ARG A 179 -16.90 7.58 -1.68
N LEU A 180 -15.63 7.78 -1.33
CA LEU A 180 -15.26 8.17 0.03
C LEU A 180 -15.67 9.63 0.31
N LEU A 181 -15.53 10.53 -0.67
CA LEU A 181 -16.02 11.91 -0.54
C LEU A 181 -17.53 11.98 -0.32
N ALA A 182 -18.32 11.18 -1.04
CA ALA A 182 -19.77 11.14 -0.84
C ALA A 182 -20.16 10.74 0.60
N SER A 183 -19.34 9.88 1.24
CA SER A 183 -19.55 9.52 2.65
C SER A 183 -19.28 10.71 3.59
N LEU A 184 -18.24 11.49 3.31
CA LEU A 184 -17.94 12.72 4.07
C LEU A 184 -19.03 13.79 3.87
N GLU A 185 -19.52 13.95 2.64
CA GLU A 185 -20.62 14.87 2.30
C GLU A 185 -21.94 14.48 2.98
N ALA A 186 -22.16 13.18 3.20
CA ALA A 186 -23.29 12.67 3.99
C ALA A 186 -23.13 12.87 5.51
N GLY A 187 -22.03 13.48 5.97
CA GLY A 187 -21.79 13.85 7.37
C GLY A 187 -20.79 12.95 8.11
N ALA A 188 -20.20 11.96 7.45
CA ALA A 188 -19.15 11.15 8.07
C ALA A 188 -17.90 12.02 8.37
N GLN A 189 -17.25 11.73 9.50
CA GLN A 189 -16.04 12.45 9.91
C GLN A 189 -14.79 11.93 9.18
N ALA A 190 -14.79 10.64 8.88
CA ALA A 190 -13.83 9.94 8.05
C ALA A 190 -14.56 8.85 7.26
N ALA A 191 -13.98 8.38 6.17
CA ALA A 191 -14.54 7.33 5.33
C ALA A 191 -13.45 6.33 4.95
N ALA A 192 -13.68 5.04 5.17
CA ALA A 192 -12.72 3.99 4.83
C ALA A 192 -13.32 2.96 3.88
N ALA A 193 -12.49 2.42 2.99
CA ALA A 193 -12.91 1.34 2.10
C ALA A 193 -13.08 -0.01 2.82
N ALA A 194 -12.38 -0.19 3.95
CA ALA A 194 -12.45 -1.41 4.76
C ALA A 194 -12.79 -1.07 6.21
N ILE A 195 -13.92 -1.60 6.68
CA ILE A 195 -14.36 -1.52 8.07
C ILE A 195 -14.44 -2.93 8.61
N SER A 196 -13.77 -3.20 9.72
CA SER A 196 -13.84 -4.45 10.46
C SER A 196 -14.52 -4.24 11.80
N ARG A 197 -15.19 -5.25 12.34
CA ARG A 197 -15.79 -5.20 13.68
C ARG A 197 -15.01 -6.13 14.59
N PHE A 198 -14.40 -5.58 15.64
CA PHE A 198 -13.78 -6.32 16.72
C PHE A 198 -14.79 -6.40 17.86
N ASP A 199 -15.41 -7.57 18.01
CA ASP A 199 -16.61 -7.76 18.85
C ASP A 199 -17.81 -6.89 18.38
N ASN A 200 -19.01 -7.12 18.91
CA ASN A 200 -20.22 -6.47 18.41
C ASN A 200 -20.25 -4.94 18.62
N ASP A 201 -19.34 -4.40 19.45
CA ASP A 201 -19.42 -3.03 19.96
C ASP A 201 -18.38 -2.05 19.39
N VAL A 202 -17.30 -2.53 18.74
CA VAL A 202 -16.26 -1.64 18.17
C VAL A 202 -16.03 -1.93 16.69
N ALA A 203 -16.21 -0.91 15.85
CA ALA A 203 -15.87 -0.95 14.44
C ALA A 203 -14.55 -0.18 14.22
N THR A 204 -13.57 -0.83 13.60
CA THR A 204 -12.28 -0.26 13.23
C THR A 204 -12.29 0.08 11.74
N ALA A 205 -11.97 1.33 11.41
CA ALA A 205 -11.80 1.77 10.04
C ALA A 205 -10.32 1.59 9.65
N LYS A 206 -10.05 0.76 8.65
CA LYS A 206 -8.68 0.48 8.22
C LYS A 206 -8.15 1.55 7.28
N SER A 207 -6.87 1.87 7.44
CA SER A 207 -6.14 2.81 6.57
C SER A 207 -5.80 2.19 5.20
N VAL A 208 -6.80 1.72 4.43
CA VAL A 208 -6.63 1.06 3.11
C VAL A 208 -7.70 1.37 2.03
N PRO A 209 -7.93 2.63 1.63
CA PRO A 209 -7.57 3.86 2.31
C PRO A 209 -8.61 4.29 3.35
N LEU A 210 -8.17 5.12 4.30
CA LEU A 210 -9.02 5.97 5.14
C LEU A 210 -8.89 7.43 4.67
N LEU A 211 -10.00 8.06 4.30
CA LEU A 211 -10.09 9.43 3.83
C LEU A 211 -10.69 10.35 4.91
N ILE A 212 -10.06 11.49 5.15
CA ILE A 212 -10.56 12.53 6.08
C ILE A 212 -10.22 13.93 5.55
N ALA A 213 -11.06 14.92 5.85
CA ALA A 213 -10.74 16.31 5.57
C ALA A 213 -9.53 16.76 6.41
N ARG A 214 -8.52 17.38 5.78
CA ARG A 214 -7.27 17.77 6.46
C ARG A 214 -7.52 18.68 7.66
N ALA A 215 -8.41 19.66 7.50
CA ALA A 215 -8.80 20.56 8.58
C ALA A 215 -9.45 19.82 9.75
N ARG A 216 -10.27 18.80 9.46
CA ARG A 216 -10.93 17.99 10.48
C ARG A 216 -9.95 17.09 11.21
N PHE A 217 -9.01 16.47 10.49
CA PHE A 217 -7.95 15.68 11.12
C PHE A 217 -7.13 16.53 12.11
N ALA A 218 -6.79 17.77 11.73
CA ALA A 218 -6.09 18.71 12.60
C ALA A 218 -6.93 19.13 13.82
N GLU A 219 -8.23 19.38 13.64
CA GLU A 219 -9.16 19.72 14.73
C GLU A 219 -9.29 18.58 15.76
N LEU A 220 -9.24 17.33 15.30
CA LEU A 220 -9.28 16.14 16.15
C LEU A 220 -7.94 15.87 16.86
N GLY A 221 -6.87 16.61 16.54
CA GLY A 221 -5.54 16.42 17.13
C GLY A 221 -4.69 15.34 16.44
N GLY A 222 -5.16 14.77 15.33
CA GLY A 222 -4.50 13.67 14.62
C GLY A 222 -4.61 12.32 15.34
N TYR A 223 -3.72 11.40 14.99
CA TYR A 223 -3.61 10.12 15.71
C TYR A 223 -2.98 10.32 17.09
N ASP A 224 -3.45 9.56 18.08
CA ASP A 224 -2.83 9.54 19.41
C ASP A 224 -1.44 8.88 19.34
N THR A 225 -0.43 9.70 19.62
CA THR A 225 0.99 9.33 19.56
C THR A 225 1.45 8.41 20.69
N ALA A 226 0.60 8.16 21.69
CA ALA A 226 0.89 7.21 22.76
C ALA A 226 0.79 5.75 22.30
N TYR A 227 0.10 5.46 21.19
CA TYR A 227 -0.04 4.11 20.66
C TYR A 227 1.18 3.66 19.86
N PHE A 228 1.65 2.47 20.21
CA PHE A 228 2.61 1.69 19.43
C PHE A 228 1.86 0.73 18.48
N VAL A 229 2.53 0.22 17.44
CA VAL A 229 1.99 -0.65 16.38
C VAL A 229 0.74 -1.48 16.76
N GLY A 230 -0.33 -1.36 15.96
CA GLY A 230 -1.49 -2.26 15.97
C GLY A 230 -2.75 -1.69 16.64
N TYR A 231 -2.70 -0.46 17.13
CA TYR A 231 -3.81 0.23 17.81
C TYR A 231 -4.20 1.54 17.13
N GLU A 232 -3.53 1.92 16.04
CA GLU A 232 -3.81 3.15 15.30
C GLU A 232 -5.20 3.19 14.63
N ASP A 233 -5.76 2.03 14.29
CA ASP A 233 -7.04 1.90 13.58
C ASP A 233 -8.26 1.83 14.53
N THR A 234 -8.06 1.87 15.86
CA THR A 234 -9.13 1.73 16.87
C THR A 234 -9.72 3.05 17.34
#